data_AF-A0AAU3V149-F1
#
_entry.id   AF-A0AAU3V149-F1
#
_cell.length_a   1.000
_cell.length_b   1.000
_cell.length_c   1.000
_cell.angle_alpha   90.00
_cell.angle_beta   90.00
_cell.angle_gamma   90.00
#
_symmetry.space_group_name_H-M   'P 1'
#
loop_
_entity.id
_entity.type
_entity.pdbx_description
1 polymer ?
#
loop_
_entity_poly.entity_id
_entity_poly.type
_entity_poly.pdbx_seq_one_letter_code
_entity_poly.pdbx_strand_id
1 'polypeptide(L)'
;MACRTRVVHTLIALLALLLAAPAATAAAGPPHAPQRDAAACGALAPGASAAAEAAIAAACAEVTAGTWYTWGGGHGAQPGATYGQIDPTDPDSAHDPERLGFDCSGLVRHAYARAAGSDILNGTASTQYYTHRAANRFTAAQGLAPLLPGDLLAWGRSDDLHHIAIYLGAGKMVEAKESGTRLMVSDVRLGGDYYGAVRVNTGAVTGHIHRTWGNGVWTKQAPSLGAGRVYAFPGPTTIRVQCQKHAELAEAEGYSNDVWAYLPDYKAWMTNIYIQGPAWLDGVPDCNTVPPKS
;
A
#
# COMPACT_ATOMS: atom_id res chain seq x y z
N MET A 1 -54.35 82.34 -47.08
CA MET A 1 -53.09 81.58 -46.87
C MET A 1 -53.36 80.51 -45.82
N ALA A 2 -53.16 79.24 -46.20
CA ALA A 2 -53.03 77.98 -45.43
C ALA A 2 -53.82 77.80 -44.10
N CYS A 3 -54.77 76.85 -43.99
CA CYS A 3 -54.64 75.38 -43.87
C CYS A 3 -54.70 74.89 -42.40
N ARG A 4 -55.92 74.49 -41.99
CA ARG A 4 -56.31 73.19 -41.40
C ARG A 4 -55.60 72.62 -40.13
N THR A 5 -56.49 72.17 -39.23
CA THR A 5 -56.52 70.92 -38.42
C THR A 5 -56.11 70.93 -36.94
N ARG A 6 -57.05 70.42 -36.12
CA ARG A 6 -56.95 70.05 -34.70
C ARG A 6 -56.01 68.85 -34.49
N VAL A 7 -55.33 68.79 -33.34
CA VAL A 7 -54.97 67.51 -32.69
C VAL A 7 -55.00 67.66 -31.16
N VAL A 8 -55.73 66.74 -30.52
CA VAL A 8 -55.81 66.43 -29.09
C VAL A 8 -54.65 65.53 -28.69
N HIS A 9 -53.95 65.74 -27.57
CA HIS A 9 -53.23 64.67 -26.84
C HIS A 9 -53.10 65.02 -25.34
N THR A 10 -53.87 64.39 -24.44
CA THR A 10 -53.60 63.17 -23.62
C THR A 10 -52.76 63.41 -22.36
N LEU A 11 -53.37 63.20 -21.19
CA LEU A 11 -52.75 63.09 -19.86
C LEU A 11 -51.91 61.80 -19.75
N ILE A 12 -50.75 61.86 -19.10
CA ILE A 12 -50.06 60.69 -18.52
C ILE A 12 -49.55 61.08 -17.13
N ALA A 13 -50.19 60.51 -16.09
CA ALA A 13 -49.70 60.55 -14.72
C ALA A 13 -48.70 59.40 -14.52
N LEU A 14 -47.49 59.70 -14.04
CA LEU A 14 -46.50 58.69 -13.66
C LEU A 14 -46.92 58.03 -12.34
N LEU A 15 -47.21 56.73 -12.39
CA LEU A 15 -47.37 55.86 -11.23
C LEU A 15 -46.04 55.09 -11.03
N ALA A 16 -45.28 55.43 -10.00
CA ALA A 16 -44.07 54.70 -9.63
C ALA A 16 -44.46 53.46 -8.80
N LEU A 17 -44.39 52.27 -9.40
CA LEU A 17 -44.47 51.00 -8.67
C LEU A 17 -43.09 50.65 -8.10
N LEU A 18 -42.97 50.67 -6.77
CA LEU A 18 -41.87 50.05 -6.03
C LEU A 18 -42.10 48.54 -5.97
N LEU A 19 -41.34 47.78 -6.76
CA LEU A 19 -41.26 46.32 -6.67
C LEU A 19 -40.31 45.94 -5.53
N ALA A 20 -40.85 45.53 -4.39
CA ALA A 20 -40.09 44.83 -3.36
C ALA A 20 -39.93 43.36 -3.77
N ALA A 21 -38.71 42.94 -4.10
CA ALA A 21 -38.39 41.53 -4.31
C ALA A 21 -38.22 40.81 -2.96
N PRO A 22 -38.73 39.58 -2.79
CA PRO A 22 -38.42 38.79 -1.60
C PRO A 22 -36.98 38.29 -1.67
N ALA A 23 -36.18 38.59 -0.65
CA ALA A 23 -34.88 37.98 -0.46
C ALA A 23 -35.08 36.49 -0.11
N ALA A 24 -34.77 35.60 -1.05
CA ALA A 24 -34.68 34.18 -0.78
C ALA A 24 -33.46 33.94 0.12
N THR A 25 -33.71 33.69 1.41
CA THR A 25 -32.69 33.13 2.30
C THR A 25 -32.35 31.72 1.83
N ALA A 26 -31.20 31.56 1.18
CA ALA A 26 -30.62 30.26 0.90
C ALA A 26 -30.29 29.59 2.25
N ALA A 27 -31.08 28.58 2.62
CA ALA A 27 -30.73 27.70 3.71
C ALA A 27 -29.44 26.96 3.33
N ALA A 28 -28.39 27.11 4.12
CA ALA A 28 -27.20 26.28 4.01
C ALA A 28 -27.62 24.82 4.28
N GLY A 29 -27.52 23.97 3.26
CA GLY A 29 -27.66 22.53 3.43
C GLY A 29 -26.58 21.97 4.36
N PRO A 30 -26.80 20.79 4.95
CA PRO A 30 -25.79 20.15 5.81
C PRO A 30 -24.47 19.96 5.04
N PRO A 31 -23.32 19.92 5.72
CA PRO A 31 -22.03 19.71 5.08
C PRO A 31 -22.07 18.41 4.26
N HIS A 32 -21.75 18.56 2.98
CA HIS A 32 -21.68 17.47 2.01
C HIS A 32 -20.64 16.46 2.51
N ALA A 33 -21.07 15.23 2.84
CA ALA A 33 -20.13 14.12 2.99
C ALA A 33 -19.32 13.99 1.68
N PRO A 34 -18.01 13.66 1.72
CA PRO A 34 -17.22 13.56 0.51
C PRO A 34 -17.86 12.52 -0.42
N GLN A 35 -18.37 13.02 -1.54
CA GLN A 35 -19.04 12.22 -2.54
C GLN A 35 -17.99 11.40 -3.28
N ARG A 36 -18.18 10.07 -3.27
CA ARG A 36 -17.24 9.05 -3.71
C ARG A 36 -17.11 9.05 -5.23
N ASP A 37 -15.93 9.36 -5.75
CA ASP A 37 -15.64 9.09 -7.15
C ASP A 37 -15.09 7.67 -7.30
N ALA A 38 -15.99 6.68 -7.37
CA ALA A 38 -15.65 5.36 -7.91
C ALA A 38 -15.11 5.47 -9.36
N ALA A 39 -15.49 6.54 -10.08
CA ALA A 39 -14.93 6.90 -11.38
C ALA A 39 -13.44 7.30 -11.36
N ALA A 40 -12.85 7.54 -10.17
CA ALA A 40 -11.45 7.93 -10.01
C ALA A 40 -10.53 6.77 -9.60
N CYS A 41 -11.04 5.55 -9.44
CA CYS A 41 -10.22 4.39 -9.08
C CYS A 41 -9.78 3.62 -10.33
N GLY A 42 -8.48 3.60 -10.59
CA GLY A 42 -7.87 2.89 -11.72
C GLY A 42 -6.37 3.12 -11.78
N ALA A 43 -5.69 2.64 -12.83
CA ALA A 43 -4.31 3.03 -13.10
C ALA A 43 -4.30 4.46 -13.68
N LEU A 44 -3.83 5.42 -12.89
CA LEU A 44 -3.85 6.86 -13.16
C LEU A 44 -2.53 7.39 -13.72
N ALA A 45 -1.58 6.51 -14.01
CA ALA A 45 -0.32 6.83 -14.67
C ALA A 45 0.11 5.69 -15.61
N PRO A 46 0.94 5.95 -16.63
CA PRO A 46 1.47 4.89 -17.48
C PRO A 46 2.51 4.02 -16.75
N GLY A 47 2.85 2.87 -17.34
CA GLY A 47 3.93 1.99 -16.90
C GLY A 47 3.51 0.88 -15.93
N ALA A 48 2.23 0.77 -15.61
CA ALA A 48 1.67 -0.39 -14.92
C ALA A 48 1.93 -1.66 -15.77
N SER A 49 2.31 -2.75 -15.11
CA SER A 49 2.30 -4.07 -15.76
C SER A 49 0.85 -4.58 -15.89
N ALA A 50 0.59 -5.53 -16.79
CA ALA A 50 -0.73 -6.15 -16.91
C ALA A 50 -1.21 -6.75 -15.56
N ALA A 51 -0.30 -7.31 -14.77
CA ALA A 51 -0.63 -7.82 -13.44
C ALA A 51 -0.95 -6.70 -12.44
N ALA A 52 -0.22 -5.58 -12.50
CA ALA A 52 -0.52 -4.41 -11.68
C ALA A 52 -1.88 -3.80 -12.04
N GLU A 53 -2.20 -3.68 -13.34
CA GLU A 53 -3.51 -3.21 -13.80
C GLU A 53 -4.64 -4.12 -13.32
N ALA A 54 -4.45 -5.44 -13.39
CA ALA A 54 -5.42 -6.41 -12.88
C ALA A 54 -5.61 -6.32 -11.35
N ALA A 55 -4.52 -6.11 -10.60
CA ALA A 55 -4.59 -5.93 -9.14
C ALA A 55 -5.33 -4.63 -8.78
N ILE A 56 -5.01 -3.53 -9.47
CA ILE A 56 -5.72 -2.25 -9.29
C ILE A 56 -7.20 -2.41 -9.63
N ALA A 57 -7.53 -3.05 -10.75
CA ALA A 57 -8.93 -3.28 -11.14
C ALA A 57 -9.69 -4.09 -10.08
N ALA A 58 -9.07 -5.13 -9.50
CA ALA A 58 -9.67 -5.91 -8.42
C ALA A 58 -9.91 -5.06 -7.16
N ALA A 59 -8.95 -4.24 -6.73
CA ALA A 59 -9.13 -3.36 -5.58
C ALA A 59 -10.20 -2.28 -5.84
N CYS A 60 -10.22 -1.69 -7.04
CA CYS A 60 -11.20 -0.68 -7.43
C CYS A 60 -12.63 -1.23 -7.58
N ALA A 61 -12.78 -2.52 -7.92
CA ALA A 61 -14.07 -3.19 -7.89
C ALA A 61 -14.66 -3.20 -6.48
N GLU A 62 -13.83 -3.41 -5.45
CA GLU A 62 -14.26 -3.37 -4.04
C GLU A 62 -14.61 -1.95 -3.57
N VAL A 63 -13.87 -0.93 -4.04
CA VAL A 63 -14.26 0.48 -3.83
C VAL A 63 -15.63 0.77 -4.45
N THR A 64 -15.87 0.28 -5.67
CA THR A 64 -17.13 0.49 -6.40
C THR A 64 -18.30 -0.25 -5.75
N ALA A 65 -18.06 -1.46 -5.24
CA ALA A 65 -19.04 -2.21 -4.43
C ALA A 65 -19.34 -1.50 -3.10
N GLY A 66 -18.50 -0.53 -2.72
CA GLY A 66 -18.56 0.13 -1.42
C GLY A 66 -18.27 -0.86 -0.30
N THR A 67 -17.36 -1.79 -0.52
CA THR A 67 -16.92 -2.76 0.47
C THR A 67 -16.42 -2.04 1.72
N TRP A 68 -16.74 -2.59 2.89
CA TRP A 68 -16.33 -2.02 4.17
C TRP A 68 -14.85 -2.30 4.44
N TYR A 69 -14.22 -1.38 5.17
CA TYR A 69 -13.09 -1.79 6.00
C TYR A 69 -13.59 -2.73 7.09
N THR A 70 -12.78 -3.73 7.45
CA THR A 70 -13.00 -4.50 8.67
C THR A 70 -11.66 -5.04 9.20
N TRP A 71 -11.35 -4.80 10.47
CA TRP A 71 -10.09 -5.19 11.09
C TRP A 71 -9.87 -6.70 11.04
N GLY A 72 -8.75 -7.16 10.47
CA GLY A 72 -8.48 -8.59 10.23
C GLY A 72 -9.24 -9.19 9.04
N GLY A 73 -10.00 -8.38 8.30
CA GLY A 73 -10.73 -8.81 7.10
C GLY A 73 -9.80 -9.16 5.95
N GLY A 74 -10.17 -10.18 5.16
CA GLY A 74 -9.36 -10.61 4.01
C GLY A 74 -8.39 -11.76 4.30
N HIS A 75 -8.39 -12.28 5.53
CA HIS A 75 -7.42 -13.26 6.02
C HIS A 75 -7.98 -14.68 6.19
N GLY A 76 -9.08 -15.00 5.51
CA GLY A 76 -9.61 -16.36 5.43
C GLY A 76 -8.68 -17.33 4.71
N ALA A 77 -9.06 -18.62 4.69
CA ALA A 77 -8.30 -19.69 4.04
C ALA A 77 -8.04 -19.41 2.54
N GLN A 78 -8.93 -18.67 1.88
CA GLN A 78 -8.78 -18.20 0.51
C GLN A 78 -8.81 -16.66 0.47
N PRO A 79 -8.12 -16.01 -0.48
CA PRO A 79 -8.21 -14.56 -0.67
C PRO A 79 -9.63 -14.10 -1.01
N GLY A 80 -10.14 -13.10 -0.30
CA GLY A 80 -11.52 -12.62 -0.43
C GLY A 80 -12.01 -11.97 0.85
N ALA A 81 -13.11 -11.23 0.77
CA ALA A 81 -13.66 -10.51 1.91
C ALA A 81 -14.06 -11.48 3.02
N THR A 82 -13.77 -11.12 4.27
CA THR A 82 -14.19 -11.87 5.46
C THR A 82 -14.73 -10.90 6.50
N TYR A 83 -15.42 -11.43 7.51
CA TYR A 83 -15.74 -10.64 8.70
C TYR A 83 -14.47 -10.42 9.51
N GLY A 84 -14.38 -9.25 10.14
CA GLY A 84 -13.25 -8.86 10.97
C GLY A 84 -13.46 -9.17 12.44
N GLN A 85 -12.66 -8.52 13.27
CA GLN A 85 -12.66 -8.65 14.73
C GLN A 85 -12.62 -7.27 15.37
N ILE A 86 -12.97 -7.17 16.64
CA ILE A 86 -12.80 -5.93 17.39
C ILE A 86 -11.30 -5.74 17.67
N ASP A 87 -10.76 -4.60 17.25
CA ASP A 87 -9.47 -4.10 17.74
C ASP A 87 -9.72 -3.40 19.09
N PRO A 88 -9.17 -3.92 20.21
CA PRO A 88 -9.36 -3.31 21.52
C PRO A 88 -8.73 -1.91 21.65
N THR A 89 -7.88 -1.51 20.71
CA THR A 89 -7.22 -0.21 20.68
C THR A 89 -7.95 0.83 19.82
N ASP A 90 -8.93 0.40 19.00
CA ASP A 90 -9.73 1.26 18.13
C ASP A 90 -11.23 1.07 18.38
N PRO A 91 -11.90 2.01 19.06
CA PRO A 91 -13.35 1.97 19.29
C PRO A 91 -14.20 1.90 18.01
N ASP A 92 -13.70 2.40 16.87
CA ASP A 92 -14.45 2.38 15.60
C ASP A 92 -14.56 0.96 15.01
N SER A 93 -13.74 0.02 15.51
CA SER A 93 -13.77 -1.40 15.17
C SER A 93 -14.92 -2.19 15.80
N ALA A 94 -15.74 -1.58 16.66
CA ALA A 94 -16.82 -2.25 17.37
C ALA A 94 -17.79 -3.03 16.45
N HIS A 95 -17.97 -2.55 15.22
CA HIS A 95 -18.86 -3.14 14.20
C HIS A 95 -18.13 -3.98 13.14
N ASP A 96 -16.81 -4.14 13.25
CA ASP A 96 -16.04 -4.92 12.28
C ASP A 96 -16.43 -6.40 12.22
N PRO A 97 -16.80 -7.08 13.34
CA PRO A 97 -17.37 -8.42 13.28
C PRO A 97 -18.67 -8.53 12.45
N GLU A 98 -19.37 -7.42 12.21
CA GLU A 98 -20.63 -7.36 11.46
C GLU A 98 -20.43 -6.93 10.00
N ARG A 99 -19.21 -6.47 9.65
CA ARG A 99 -18.86 -5.95 8.33
C ARG A 99 -18.04 -6.96 7.55
N LEU A 100 -18.60 -7.42 6.43
CA LEU A 100 -17.87 -8.21 5.45
C LEU A 100 -16.96 -7.28 4.63
N GLY A 101 -15.65 -7.50 4.65
CA GLY A 101 -14.71 -6.60 4.01
C GLY A 101 -13.24 -7.00 4.11
N PHE A 102 -12.39 -5.99 4.11
CA PHE A 102 -10.93 -6.13 4.14
C PHE A 102 -10.29 -5.17 5.13
N ASP A 103 -9.18 -5.58 5.75
CA ASP A 103 -8.18 -4.64 6.25
C ASP A 103 -7.18 -4.26 5.15
N CYS A 104 -6.15 -3.50 5.49
CA CYS A 104 -5.17 -2.99 4.53
C CYS A 104 -4.43 -4.11 3.78
N SER A 105 -3.90 -5.09 4.50
CA SER A 105 -3.19 -6.24 3.92
C SER A 105 -4.14 -7.24 3.27
N GLY A 106 -5.35 -7.41 3.79
CA GLY A 106 -6.39 -8.24 3.21
C GLY A 106 -6.80 -7.77 1.82
N LEU A 107 -6.92 -6.45 1.62
CA LEU A 107 -7.21 -5.86 0.31
C LEU A 107 -6.07 -6.11 -0.68
N VAL A 108 -4.82 -5.89 -0.26
CA VAL A 108 -3.62 -6.15 -1.08
C VAL A 108 -3.55 -7.63 -1.48
N ARG A 109 -3.76 -8.54 -0.51
CA ARG A 109 -3.78 -9.99 -0.73
C ARG A 109 -4.84 -10.35 -1.77
N HIS A 110 -6.06 -9.83 -1.62
CA HIS A 110 -7.14 -10.08 -2.57
C HIS A 110 -6.79 -9.61 -3.99
N ALA A 111 -6.37 -8.36 -4.11
CA ALA A 111 -6.06 -7.74 -5.39
C ALA A 111 -4.98 -8.51 -6.16
N TYR A 112 -3.87 -8.83 -5.49
CA TYR A 112 -2.77 -9.55 -6.12
C TYR A 112 -3.06 -11.03 -6.33
N ALA A 113 -3.92 -11.65 -5.52
CA ALA A 113 -4.38 -13.01 -5.79
C ALA A 113 -5.24 -13.09 -7.05
N ARG A 114 -6.12 -12.09 -7.29
CA ARG A 114 -6.87 -11.97 -8.54
C ARG A 114 -5.96 -11.77 -9.75
N ALA A 115 -4.93 -10.93 -9.62
CA ALA A 115 -3.98 -10.66 -10.68
C ALA A 115 -3.08 -11.86 -11.03
N ALA A 116 -2.61 -12.60 -10.02
CA ALA A 116 -1.69 -13.72 -10.18
C ALA A 116 -2.39 -15.08 -10.38
N GLY A 117 -3.71 -15.15 -10.13
CA GLY A 117 -4.47 -16.40 -10.11
C GLY A 117 -4.12 -17.34 -8.94
N SER A 118 -3.35 -16.87 -7.96
CA SER A 118 -2.91 -17.63 -6.78
C SER A 118 -2.57 -16.70 -5.61
N ASP A 119 -2.62 -17.20 -4.38
CA ASP A 119 -2.33 -16.41 -3.18
C ASP A 119 -0.81 -16.22 -2.99
N ILE A 120 -0.29 -15.09 -3.47
CA ILE A 120 1.16 -14.79 -3.49
C ILE A 120 1.60 -13.80 -2.41
N LEU A 121 0.67 -13.15 -1.70
CA LEU A 121 0.92 -12.09 -0.73
C LEU A 121 0.09 -12.29 0.56
N ASN A 122 0.02 -13.52 1.06
CA ASN A 122 -0.63 -13.78 2.35
C ASN A 122 0.18 -13.20 3.54
N GLY A 123 -0.53 -12.72 4.56
CA GLY A 123 0.05 -12.17 5.79
C GLY A 123 -0.18 -10.66 5.95
N THR A 124 0.41 -10.09 6.99
CA THR A 124 0.28 -8.68 7.40
C THR A 124 0.98 -7.72 6.43
N ALA A 125 0.74 -6.40 6.60
CA ALA A 125 1.44 -5.34 5.87
C ALA A 125 2.97 -5.53 5.86
N SER A 126 3.55 -5.82 7.03
CA SER A 126 4.96 -6.17 7.17
C SER A 126 5.38 -7.38 6.32
N THR A 127 4.61 -8.47 6.36
CA THR A 127 4.92 -9.70 5.60
C THR A 127 4.88 -9.44 4.09
N GLN A 128 3.89 -8.68 3.63
CA GLN A 128 3.71 -8.32 2.22
C GLN A 128 4.81 -7.39 1.73
N TYR A 129 5.20 -6.40 2.54
CA TYR A 129 6.33 -5.52 2.21
C TYR A 129 7.64 -6.32 2.11
N TYR A 130 7.92 -7.20 3.08
CA TYR A 130 9.13 -8.05 3.10
C TYR A 130 9.05 -9.30 2.22
N THR A 131 8.15 -9.32 1.23
CA THR A 131 8.03 -10.46 0.32
C THR A 131 9.32 -10.73 -0.46
N HIS A 132 9.66 -12.02 -0.64
CA HIS A 132 10.68 -12.52 -1.56
C HIS A 132 10.29 -12.33 -3.05
N ARG A 133 9.09 -11.82 -3.29
CA ARG A 133 8.58 -11.44 -4.62
C ARG A 133 8.86 -9.98 -4.96
N ALA A 134 9.77 -9.31 -4.26
CA ALA A 134 10.16 -7.94 -4.59
C ALA A 134 10.92 -7.91 -5.93
N ALA A 135 10.33 -7.26 -6.93
CA ALA A 135 11.04 -6.90 -8.15
C ALA A 135 12.02 -5.75 -7.87
N ASN A 136 11.57 -4.74 -7.12
CA ASN A 136 12.34 -3.59 -6.66
C ASN A 136 11.82 -3.10 -5.30
N ARG A 137 12.69 -2.43 -4.54
CA ARG A 137 12.35 -1.70 -3.31
C ARG A 137 12.73 -0.23 -3.44
N PHE A 138 11.91 0.64 -2.88
CA PHE A 138 12.08 2.09 -2.91
C PHE A 138 12.03 2.64 -1.49
N THR A 139 12.99 3.49 -1.17
CA THR A 139 13.10 4.17 0.13
C THR A 139 12.14 5.36 0.20
N ALA A 140 11.75 5.75 1.41
CA ALA A 140 10.96 6.97 1.63
C ALA A 140 11.57 8.22 0.96
N ALA A 141 12.90 8.36 0.99
CA ALA A 141 13.61 9.48 0.39
C ALA A 141 13.45 9.60 -1.14
N GLN A 142 13.17 8.48 -1.83
CA GLN A 142 12.91 8.50 -3.27
C GLN A 142 11.49 8.99 -3.60
N GLY A 143 10.58 9.00 -2.62
CA GLY A 143 9.20 9.40 -2.78
C GLY A 143 8.48 8.63 -3.88
N LEU A 144 7.60 9.31 -4.61
CA LEU A 144 6.77 8.71 -5.67
C LEU A 144 7.44 8.67 -7.05
N ALA A 145 8.55 9.38 -7.23
CA ALA A 145 9.17 9.55 -8.54
C ALA A 145 9.51 8.23 -9.27
N PRO A 146 10.04 7.17 -8.60
CA PRO A 146 10.33 5.91 -9.29
C PRO A 146 9.14 4.93 -9.34
N LEU A 147 8.01 5.30 -8.72
CA LEU A 147 6.89 4.39 -8.53
C LEU A 147 6.02 4.33 -9.77
N LEU A 148 5.47 3.14 -9.99
CA LEU A 148 4.51 2.85 -11.06
C LEU A 148 3.22 2.34 -10.42
N PRO A 149 2.06 2.52 -11.08
CA PRO A 149 0.82 1.96 -10.57
C PRO A 149 0.99 0.44 -10.32
N GLY A 150 0.48 0.00 -9.17
CA GLY A 150 0.61 -1.35 -8.65
C GLY A 150 1.65 -1.47 -7.53
N ASP A 151 2.64 -0.57 -7.44
CA ASP A 151 3.61 -0.61 -6.34
C ASP A 151 2.90 -0.52 -4.99
N LEU A 152 3.33 -1.34 -4.04
CA LEU A 152 2.77 -1.36 -2.69
C LEU A 152 3.48 -0.31 -1.84
N LEU A 153 2.72 0.61 -1.27
CA LEU A 153 3.19 1.65 -0.36
C LEU A 153 3.04 1.16 1.08
N ALA A 154 4.03 1.41 1.94
CA ALA A 154 3.99 0.97 3.34
C ALA A 154 4.29 2.11 4.32
N TRP A 155 3.66 2.04 5.50
CA TRP A 155 3.85 2.96 6.63
C TRP A 155 4.18 2.21 7.91
N GLY A 156 4.96 2.88 8.77
CA GLY A 156 5.38 2.39 10.07
C GLY A 156 6.89 2.39 10.22
N ARG A 157 7.39 1.44 10.99
CA ARG A 157 8.83 1.24 11.23
C ARG A 157 9.28 -0.07 10.61
N SER A 158 10.59 -0.23 10.42
CA SER A 158 11.14 -1.42 9.80
C SER A 158 10.68 -2.73 10.46
N ASP A 159 10.52 -2.73 11.78
CA ASP A 159 10.10 -3.86 12.61
C ASP A 159 8.59 -3.89 12.90
N ASP A 160 7.83 -2.97 12.32
CA ASP A 160 6.41 -2.79 12.58
C ASP A 160 5.77 -1.90 11.50
N LEU A 161 5.56 -2.48 10.32
CA LEU A 161 4.78 -1.83 9.26
C LEU A 161 3.31 -2.15 9.50
N HIS A 162 2.55 -1.11 9.84
CA HIS A 162 1.16 -1.20 10.27
C HIS A 162 0.15 -0.95 9.14
N HIS A 163 0.56 -0.29 8.06
CA HIS A 163 -0.33 0.00 6.92
C HIS A 163 0.33 -0.28 5.59
N ILE A 164 -0.48 -0.76 4.64
CA ILE A 164 -0.08 -1.02 3.25
C ILE A 164 -1.20 -0.66 2.27
N ALA A 165 -0.85 -0.12 1.11
CA ALA A 165 -1.80 0.30 0.09
C ALA A 165 -1.25 0.07 -1.33
N ILE A 166 -2.13 0.07 -2.34
CA ILE A 166 -1.73 -0.07 -3.76
C ILE A 166 -1.66 1.31 -4.39
N TYR A 167 -0.48 1.69 -4.91
CA TYR A 167 -0.30 2.94 -5.64
C TYR A 167 -1.07 2.90 -6.96
N LEU A 168 -1.83 3.96 -7.24
CA LEU A 168 -2.60 4.09 -8.48
C LEU A 168 -1.87 4.92 -9.54
N GLY A 169 -0.76 5.59 -9.19
CA GLY A 169 -0.21 6.67 -10.02
C GLY A 169 -0.80 8.02 -9.66
N ALA A 170 -0.25 9.09 -10.25
CA ALA A 170 -0.74 10.47 -10.08
C ALA A 170 -0.91 10.92 -8.61
N GLY A 171 -0.09 10.39 -7.70
CA GLY A 171 -0.17 10.72 -6.28
C GLY A 171 -1.38 10.12 -5.56
N LYS A 172 -2.06 9.13 -6.15
CA LYS A 172 -3.23 8.45 -5.56
C LYS A 172 -2.91 7.01 -5.18
N MET A 173 -3.68 6.47 -4.24
CA MET A 173 -3.64 5.06 -3.84
C MET A 173 -5.05 4.54 -3.54
N VAL A 174 -5.25 3.24 -3.71
CA VAL A 174 -6.44 2.53 -3.21
C VAL A 174 -6.08 1.84 -1.89
N GLU A 175 -6.93 2.02 -0.88
CA GLU A 175 -6.65 1.51 0.46
C GLU A 175 -7.91 1.10 1.22
N ALA A 176 -7.72 0.18 2.17
CA ALA A 176 -8.61 -0.03 3.31
C ALA A 176 -8.01 0.74 4.49
N LYS A 177 -8.49 1.97 4.72
CA LYS A 177 -7.80 2.92 5.61
C LYS A 177 -7.91 2.57 7.09
N GLU A 178 -9.13 2.45 7.60
CA GLU A 178 -9.41 2.32 9.04
C GLU A 178 -10.86 1.87 9.29
N SER A 179 -11.14 1.37 10.49
CA SER A 179 -12.47 0.96 10.93
C SER A 179 -13.50 2.09 10.81
N GLY A 180 -14.77 1.72 10.60
CA GLY A 180 -15.85 2.69 10.37
C GLY A 180 -15.88 3.29 8.95
N THR A 181 -14.91 3.00 8.10
CA THR A 181 -14.85 3.51 6.72
C THR A 181 -15.14 2.43 5.66
N ARG A 182 -15.41 2.86 4.44
CA ARG A 182 -15.40 1.98 3.26
C ARG A 182 -14.06 2.09 2.55
N LEU A 183 -13.74 1.09 1.74
CA LEU A 183 -12.57 1.17 0.86
C LEU A 183 -12.64 2.41 -0.01
N MET A 184 -11.49 3.05 -0.25
CA MET A 184 -11.43 4.37 -0.85
C MET A 184 -10.19 4.58 -1.70
N VAL A 185 -10.26 5.62 -2.53
CA VAL A 185 -9.09 6.24 -3.15
C VAL A 185 -8.68 7.45 -2.33
N SER A 186 -7.40 7.54 -2.02
CA SER A 186 -6.83 8.61 -1.22
C SER A 186 -5.64 9.26 -1.92
N ASP A 187 -5.31 10.49 -1.55
CA ASP A 187 -3.98 11.04 -1.79
C ASP A 187 -2.92 10.26 -1.02
N VAL A 188 -1.78 10.01 -1.67
CA VAL A 188 -0.65 9.35 -1.01
C VAL A 188 -0.07 10.25 0.06
N ARG A 189 0.05 9.69 1.26
CA ARG A 189 0.62 10.36 2.42
C ARG A 189 2.11 10.03 2.52
N LEU A 190 2.98 10.98 2.17
CA LEU A 190 4.44 10.83 2.27
C LEU A 190 5.02 11.39 3.58
N GLY A 191 4.23 12.15 4.35
CA GLY A 191 4.63 12.66 5.65
C GLY A 191 4.53 11.58 6.74
N GLY A 192 5.10 11.88 7.91
CA GLY A 192 5.06 10.99 9.07
C GLY A 192 5.98 9.78 8.90
N ASP A 193 5.41 8.59 8.98
CA ASP A 193 6.10 7.31 9.00
C ASP A 193 5.98 6.54 7.68
N TYR A 194 5.86 7.25 6.55
CA TYR A 194 6.00 6.64 5.24
C TYR A 194 7.35 5.93 5.14
N TYR A 195 7.31 4.61 4.96
CA TYR A 195 8.51 3.78 5.03
C TYR A 195 9.16 3.60 3.66
N GLY A 196 8.33 3.45 2.63
CA GLY A 196 8.77 3.25 1.25
C GLY A 196 7.78 2.43 0.47
N ALA A 197 8.27 1.82 -0.62
CA ALA A 197 7.44 1.00 -1.49
C ALA A 197 8.14 -0.26 -1.99
N VAL A 198 7.35 -1.25 -2.40
CA VAL A 198 7.84 -2.48 -3.05
C VAL A 198 7.06 -2.73 -4.34
N ARG A 199 7.81 -3.01 -5.42
CA ARG A 199 7.24 -3.48 -6.69
C ARG A 199 7.12 -4.99 -6.65
N VAL A 200 5.94 -5.52 -6.91
CA VAL A 200 5.66 -6.96 -6.83
C VAL A 200 6.00 -7.66 -8.15
N ASN A 201 6.75 -8.76 -8.07
CA ASN A 201 6.91 -9.74 -9.14
C ASN A 201 5.84 -10.83 -9.02
N THR A 202 4.84 -10.79 -9.91
CA THR A 202 3.79 -11.82 -9.98
C THR A 202 4.20 -13.06 -10.78
N GLY A 203 5.35 -13.01 -11.48
CA GLY A 203 5.89 -14.13 -12.21
C GLY A 203 6.54 -15.20 -11.32
N ALA A 204 7.26 -16.11 -11.97
CA ALA A 204 8.05 -17.11 -11.26
C ALA A 204 9.15 -16.43 -10.42
N VAL A 205 9.27 -16.87 -9.16
CA VAL A 205 10.44 -16.53 -8.35
C VAL A 205 11.48 -17.61 -8.55
N THR A 206 12.70 -17.20 -8.90
CA THR A 206 13.85 -18.07 -9.06
C THR A 206 14.93 -17.71 -8.04
N GLY A 207 15.86 -18.64 -7.81
CA GLY A 207 16.97 -18.51 -6.87
C GLY A 207 16.83 -19.40 -5.65
N HIS A 208 17.73 -19.24 -4.69
CA HIS A 208 17.77 -20.04 -3.48
C HIS A 208 16.83 -19.42 -2.43
N ILE A 209 15.67 -20.05 -2.24
CA ILE A 209 14.65 -19.57 -1.32
C ILE A 209 14.85 -20.20 0.05
N HIS A 210 15.01 -19.37 1.06
CA HIS A 210 15.16 -19.80 2.45
C HIS A 210 14.16 -19.06 3.34
N ARG A 211 14.01 -19.54 4.57
CA ARG A 211 13.18 -18.92 5.58
C ARG A 211 14.07 -18.51 6.74
N THR A 212 13.90 -17.30 7.25
CA THR A 212 14.57 -16.87 8.47
C THR A 212 13.81 -17.31 9.71
N TRP A 213 14.44 -17.23 10.87
CA TRP A 213 13.79 -17.34 12.17
C TRP A 213 14.15 -16.14 13.06
N GLY A 214 13.46 -16.03 14.20
CA GLY A 214 13.61 -14.90 15.12
C GLY A 214 12.74 -13.70 14.74
N ASN A 215 12.71 -12.73 15.66
CA ASN A 215 11.95 -11.49 15.55
C ASN A 215 12.91 -10.29 15.66
N GLY A 216 12.65 -9.22 14.91
CA GLY A 216 13.48 -8.01 14.94
C GLY A 216 14.91 -8.20 14.43
N VAL A 217 15.15 -9.19 13.56
CA VAL A 217 16.49 -9.52 13.06
C VAL A 217 16.91 -8.50 12.00
N TRP A 218 18.03 -7.82 12.25
CA TRP A 218 18.57 -6.80 11.35
C TRP A 218 19.49 -7.39 10.27
N THR A 219 19.20 -7.05 9.02
CA THR A 219 20.15 -7.15 7.90
C THR A 219 21.20 -6.04 7.97
N LYS A 220 22.34 -6.28 7.33
CA LYS A 220 23.58 -5.50 7.46
C LYS A 220 24.12 -5.03 6.12
N GLN A 221 24.75 -3.87 6.07
CA GLN A 221 25.38 -3.34 4.84
C GLN A 221 26.61 -4.15 4.41
N ALA A 222 27.28 -4.80 5.35
CA ALA A 222 28.44 -5.65 5.13
C ALA A 222 28.32 -6.91 6.02
N PRO A 223 29.03 -8.01 5.71
CA PRO A 223 28.99 -9.24 6.49
C PRO A 223 29.80 -9.12 7.78
N SER A 224 29.34 -8.24 8.67
CA SER A 224 29.95 -7.90 9.94
C SER A 224 28.85 -7.45 10.93
N LEU A 225 29.04 -7.79 12.20
CA LEU A 225 28.12 -7.43 13.28
C LEU A 225 28.06 -5.91 13.50
N GLY A 226 29.19 -5.22 13.32
CA GLY A 226 29.31 -3.76 13.45
C GLY A 226 28.81 -2.96 12.24
N ALA A 227 28.48 -3.62 11.13
CA ALA A 227 28.04 -2.93 9.91
C ALA A 227 26.69 -2.23 10.10
N GLY A 228 26.48 -1.18 9.29
CA GLY A 228 25.23 -0.42 9.27
C GLY A 228 24.02 -1.32 9.05
N ARG A 229 22.93 -1.01 9.75
CA ARG A 229 21.65 -1.72 9.63
C ARG A 229 20.91 -1.29 8.35
N VAL A 230 20.25 -2.23 7.67
CA VAL A 230 19.46 -1.92 6.45
C VAL A 230 17.96 -2.10 6.72
N TYR A 231 17.52 -3.34 6.90
CA TYR A 231 16.14 -3.71 7.22
C TYR A 231 16.09 -4.62 8.44
N ALA A 232 15.19 -4.35 9.37
CA ALA A 232 14.74 -5.27 10.40
C ALA A 232 13.61 -6.15 9.86
N PHE A 233 13.74 -7.47 9.99
CA PHE A 233 12.63 -8.37 9.77
C PHE A 233 11.83 -8.50 11.06
N PRO A 234 10.54 -8.11 11.07
CA PRO A 234 9.70 -8.14 12.27
C PRO A 234 9.49 -9.55 12.82
N GLY A 235 9.57 -10.55 11.94
CA GLY A 235 9.50 -11.96 12.27
C GLY A 235 10.08 -12.82 11.16
N PRO A 236 9.83 -14.15 11.22
CA PRO A 236 10.25 -15.08 10.18
C PRO A 236 9.87 -14.57 8.78
N THR A 237 10.85 -14.50 7.89
CA THR A 237 10.73 -13.87 6.57
C THR A 237 11.28 -14.82 5.51
N THR A 238 10.55 -14.96 4.41
CA THR A 238 11.03 -15.76 3.28
C THR A 238 11.94 -14.87 2.47
N ILE A 239 13.16 -15.34 2.22
CA ILE A 239 14.23 -14.57 1.62
C ILE A 239 14.81 -15.31 0.43
N ARG A 240 15.34 -14.54 -0.52
CA ARG A 240 16.24 -15.06 -1.55
C ARG A 240 17.67 -14.90 -1.07
N VAL A 241 18.48 -15.93 -1.23
CA VAL A 241 19.91 -15.89 -1.02
C VAL A 241 20.59 -15.99 -2.38
N GLN A 242 21.42 -15.01 -2.72
CA GLN A 242 22.18 -15.05 -3.98
C GLN A 242 23.46 -15.88 -3.82
N CYS A 243 24.19 -15.64 -2.73
CA CYS A 243 25.45 -16.28 -2.43
C CYS A 243 25.71 -16.20 -0.92
N GLN A 244 26.68 -16.96 -0.42
CA GLN A 244 27.16 -16.92 0.96
C GLN A 244 28.69 -16.94 1.03
N LYS A 245 29.28 -16.54 2.16
CA LYS A 245 30.73 -16.65 2.41
C LYS A 245 31.06 -16.66 3.89
N HIS A 246 32.26 -17.10 4.23
CA HIS A 246 32.82 -16.89 5.58
C HIS A 246 33.22 -15.42 5.78
N ALA A 247 32.92 -14.88 6.96
CA ALA A 247 33.28 -13.54 7.40
C ALA A 247 33.39 -13.47 8.94
N GLU A 248 32.85 -12.42 9.59
CA GLU A 248 32.91 -12.29 11.05
C GLU A 248 32.07 -13.38 11.75
N LEU A 249 32.62 -14.00 12.79
CA LEU A 249 31.88 -14.96 13.63
C LEU A 249 30.69 -14.27 14.29
N ALA A 250 29.50 -14.83 14.13
CA ALA A 250 28.29 -14.37 14.80
C ALA A 250 27.84 -15.38 15.85
N GLU A 251 27.57 -14.90 17.06
CA GLU A 251 27.09 -15.71 18.18
C GLU A 251 25.84 -15.09 18.79
N ALA A 252 24.74 -15.85 18.82
CA ALA A 252 23.51 -15.44 19.48
C ALA A 252 22.69 -16.67 19.89
N GLU A 253 22.08 -16.61 21.07
CA GLU A 253 21.08 -17.60 21.52
C GLU A 253 21.58 -19.07 21.47
N GLY A 254 22.88 -19.29 21.71
CA GLY A 254 23.50 -20.62 21.66
C GLY A 254 23.88 -21.11 20.25
N TYR A 255 23.63 -20.29 19.22
CA TYR A 255 24.10 -20.53 17.86
C TYR A 255 25.40 -19.75 17.61
N SER A 256 26.34 -20.37 16.91
CA SER A 256 27.62 -19.77 16.51
C SER A 256 27.92 -20.18 15.06
N ASN A 257 28.15 -19.21 14.18
CA ASN A 257 28.47 -19.44 12.77
C ASN A 257 29.16 -18.20 12.17
N ASP A 258 30.16 -18.41 11.31
CA ASP A 258 30.90 -17.35 10.60
C ASP A 258 30.42 -17.14 9.15
N VAL A 259 29.37 -17.86 8.72
CA VAL A 259 28.83 -17.73 7.37
C VAL A 259 27.79 -16.60 7.29
N TRP A 260 27.91 -15.80 6.23
CA TRP A 260 27.02 -14.69 5.89
C TRP A 260 26.45 -14.83 4.49
N ALA A 261 25.14 -14.70 4.37
CA ALA A 261 24.38 -14.72 3.14
C ALA A 261 24.13 -13.31 2.61
N TYR A 262 24.26 -13.11 1.29
CA TYR A 262 23.82 -11.90 0.61
C TYR A 262 22.39 -12.06 0.10
N LEU A 263 21.53 -11.10 0.46
CA LEU A 263 20.12 -11.06 0.12
C LEU A 263 19.90 -9.99 -0.98
N PRO A 264 19.73 -10.38 -2.26
CA PRO A 264 19.69 -9.44 -3.37
C PRO A 264 18.49 -8.49 -3.31
N ASP A 265 17.36 -8.96 -2.77
CA ASP A 265 16.12 -8.18 -2.66
C ASP A 265 16.24 -7.00 -1.68
N TYR A 266 17.24 -7.07 -0.80
CA TYR A 266 17.50 -6.09 0.25
C TYR A 266 18.80 -5.33 0.02
N LYS A 267 19.64 -5.81 -0.92
CA LYS A 267 21.03 -5.37 -1.09
C LYS A 267 21.79 -5.37 0.24
N ALA A 268 21.60 -6.43 1.02
CA ALA A 268 22.07 -6.52 2.40
C ALA A 268 22.55 -7.92 2.74
N TRP A 269 23.30 -8.02 3.82
CA TRP A 269 23.88 -9.24 4.37
C TRP A 269 23.10 -9.68 5.61
N MET A 270 23.05 -10.99 5.84
CA MET A 270 22.51 -11.59 7.05
C MET A 270 23.43 -12.74 7.46
N THR A 271 23.70 -12.87 8.76
CA THR A 271 24.40 -14.04 9.28
C THR A 271 23.49 -15.27 9.17
N ASN A 272 24.07 -16.40 8.78
CA ASN A 272 23.35 -17.66 8.60
C ASN A 272 22.80 -18.22 9.91
N ILE A 273 23.23 -17.73 11.09
CA ILE A 273 22.61 -18.16 12.36
C ILE A 273 21.10 -17.92 12.35
N TYR A 274 20.60 -16.90 11.63
CA TYR A 274 19.17 -16.57 11.56
C TYR A 274 18.45 -17.17 10.34
N ILE A 275 19.12 -18.00 9.54
CA ILE A 275 18.53 -18.65 8.36
C ILE A 275 18.29 -20.13 8.67
N GLN A 276 17.08 -20.61 8.41
CA GLN A 276 16.75 -22.02 8.59
C GLN A 276 17.54 -22.88 7.60
N GLY A 277 18.26 -23.87 8.12
CA GLY A 277 19.06 -24.80 7.34
C GLY A 277 20.41 -25.12 8.00
N PRO A 278 21.31 -25.79 7.27
CA PRO A 278 22.69 -26.00 7.71
C PRO A 278 23.48 -24.67 7.82
N ALA A 279 24.58 -24.70 8.58
CA ALA A 279 25.45 -23.53 8.78
C ALA A 279 25.94 -22.92 7.45
N TRP A 280 26.30 -23.78 6.50
CA TRP A 280 26.52 -23.45 5.10
C TRP A 280 25.32 -23.95 4.28
N LEU A 281 24.59 -23.05 3.62
CA LEU A 281 23.35 -23.38 2.92
C LEU A 281 23.61 -24.22 1.67
N ASP A 282 22.93 -25.37 1.57
CA ASP A 282 23.09 -26.26 0.42
C ASP A 282 22.64 -25.61 -0.89
N GLY A 283 23.45 -25.78 -1.94
CA GLY A 283 23.16 -25.27 -3.28
C GLY A 283 23.38 -23.77 -3.46
N VAL A 284 23.54 -22.99 -2.39
CA VAL A 284 23.86 -21.55 -2.47
C VAL A 284 25.36 -21.40 -2.79
N PRO A 285 25.73 -20.68 -3.86
CA PRO A 285 27.13 -20.54 -4.28
C PRO A 285 27.94 -19.66 -3.32
N ASP A 286 29.26 -19.85 -3.34
CA ASP A 286 30.18 -18.97 -2.63
C ASP A 286 30.24 -17.58 -3.31
N CYS A 287 30.09 -16.50 -2.54
CA CYS A 287 30.17 -15.12 -3.05
C CYS A 287 31.51 -14.78 -3.72
N ASN A 288 32.59 -15.52 -3.46
CA ASN A 288 33.86 -15.36 -4.16
C ASN A 288 33.78 -15.87 -5.62
N THR A 289 32.87 -16.80 -5.89
CA THR A 289 32.63 -17.36 -7.23
C THR A 289 31.53 -16.61 -7.97
N VAL A 290 30.47 -16.20 -7.25
CA VAL A 290 29.32 -15.47 -7.78
C VAL A 290 29.13 -14.20 -6.94
N PRO A 291 29.88 -13.13 -7.23
CA PRO A 291 29.85 -11.93 -6.40
C PRO A 291 28.46 -11.27 -6.39
N PRO A 292 28.08 -10.63 -5.27
CA PRO A 292 26.89 -9.78 -5.18
C PRO A 292 26.84 -8.77 -6.34
N LYS A 293 25.68 -8.67 -6.99
CA LYS A 293 25.46 -7.61 -7.97
C LYS A 293 25.12 -6.32 -7.22
N SER A 294 25.85 -5.24 -7.54
CA SER A 294 25.62 -3.87 -7.05
C SER A 294 24.28 -3.32 -7.53
#